data_AF-A0A2P5EC61-F1
#
_entry.id   AF-A0A2P5EC61-F1
#
_cell.length_a   1.000
_cell.length_b   1.000
_cell.length_c   1.000
_cell.angle_alpha   90.00
_cell.angle_beta   90.00
_cell.angle_gamma   90.00
#
_symmetry.space_group_name_H-M   'P 1'
#
loop_
_entity.id
_entity.type
_entity.pdbx_description
1 polymer ?
#
loop_
_entity_poly.entity_id
_entity_poly.type
_entity_poly.pdbx_seq_one_letter_code
_entity_poly.pdbx_strand_id
1 'polypeptide(L)'
;MVVEVNSKISPSSARAHTRKANQNSSFQLPPEVLNKLLVLLSVGILAWGYQAIQPPPPKICGSLGGPPITAPRIKLSDGRNLAYKEEGVPKEGANYKIVSVHGFDSCRHDTIAKFLSPELVEELGLYIVSFDRPGYGESDPNPKRTVKSMALDIEELADQLGLGSKLYVVGYSMGGEVLWSVLKYIPHRIAGAALLAPVANYWWTGFPANLSKEAYKKQLWNDQLAVGVAHYAPWLTYWWNTQKWFSSCSAVAHNPGVFSTKDRELVMMPHWQSRKTYVVPT
;
A
#
# COMPACT_ATOMS: atom_id res chain seq x y z
N MET A 1 22.02 5.84 -108.98
CA MET A 1 21.20 4.67 -108.58
C MET A 1 20.78 4.88 -107.13
N VAL A 2 19.68 4.25 -106.69
CA VAL A 2 19.08 4.46 -105.35
C VAL A 2 19.18 3.19 -104.50
N VAL A 3 19.76 3.31 -103.31
CA VAL A 3 19.54 2.49 -102.09
C VAL A 3 19.89 3.44 -100.93
N GLU A 4 18.96 4.07 -100.22
CA GLU A 4 18.01 3.56 -99.21
C GLU A 4 18.59 3.54 -97.77
N VAL A 5 17.73 3.76 -96.78
CA VAL A 5 18.06 4.25 -95.42
C VAL A 5 18.16 3.11 -94.40
N ASN A 6 19.10 3.21 -93.44
CA ASN A 6 18.95 2.51 -92.16
C ASN A 6 19.63 3.22 -90.97
N SER A 7 19.02 4.31 -90.47
CA SER A 7 19.49 5.03 -89.28
C SER A 7 19.13 4.27 -87.99
N LYS A 8 19.99 3.34 -87.56
CA LYS A 8 19.83 2.61 -86.29
C LYS A 8 20.00 3.54 -85.09
N ILE A 9 18.87 3.97 -84.52
CA ILE A 9 18.83 4.72 -83.25
C ILE A 9 19.30 3.79 -82.11
N SER A 10 20.34 4.20 -81.38
CA SER A 10 20.82 3.44 -80.21
C SER A 10 19.81 3.54 -79.05
N PRO A 11 19.46 2.43 -78.35
CA PRO A 11 18.54 2.46 -77.21
C PRO A 11 19.01 3.26 -75.98
N SER A 12 20.24 3.78 -75.98
CA SER A 12 20.85 4.44 -74.82
C SER A 12 20.30 5.84 -74.49
N SER A 13 19.67 6.54 -75.45
CA SER A 13 19.15 7.90 -75.23
C SER A 13 17.80 7.95 -74.49
N ALA A 14 17.02 6.86 -74.52
CA ALA A 14 15.64 6.83 -74.01
C ALA A 14 15.49 6.71 -72.47
N ARG A 15 16.58 6.82 -71.69
CA ARG A 15 16.56 6.70 -70.22
C ARG A 15 16.94 7.98 -69.44
N ALA A 16 17.15 9.10 -70.12
CA ALA A 16 17.64 10.34 -69.48
C ALA A 16 16.56 11.17 -68.72
N HIS A 17 15.28 11.07 -69.10
CA HIS A 17 14.27 12.08 -68.73
C HIS A 17 13.26 11.71 -67.63
N THR A 18 13.37 10.54 -66.99
CA THR A 18 12.45 10.12 -65.90
C THR A 18 13.11 9.98 -64.53
N ARG A 19 14.39 10.32 -64.38
CA ARG A 19 15.03 10.39 -63.05
C ARG A 19 14.76 11.74 -62.37
N LYS A 20 13.48 12.02 -62.05
CA LYS A 20 13.17 12.96 -60.96
C LYS A 20 13.90 12.44 -59.72
N ALA A 21 14.88 13.20 -59.24
CA ALA A 21 15.42 12.96 -57.92
C ALA A 21 14.28 13.26 -56.92
N ASN A 22 13.76 12.24 -56.26
CA ASN A 22 13.07 12.46 -54.99
C ASN A 22 14.12 13.01 -54.04
N GLN A 23 14.21 14.34 -53.95
CA GLN A 23 14.80 15.00 -52.81
C GLN A 23 13.97 14.56 -51.61
N ASN A 24 14.52 13.64 -50.81
CA ASN A 24 13.99 13.36 -49.49
C ASN A 24 14.22 14.63 -48.66
N SER A 25 13.27 15.56 -48.75
CA SER A 25 13.15 16.71 -47.87
C SER A 25 12.82 16.21 -46.46
N SER A 26 13.85 15.74 -45.76
CA SER A 26 13.80 15.50 -44.32
C SER A 26 13.25 16.78 -43.68
N PHE A 27 12.09 16.67 -43.03
CA PHE A 27 11.33 17.83 -42.57
C PHE A 27 12.00 18.41 -41.30
N GLN A 28 13.07 19.18 -41.52
CA GLN A 28 13.85 19.80 -40.45
C GLN A 28 13.05 20.92 -39.81
N LEU A 29 12.44 20.62 -38.68
CA LEU A 29 11.81 21.61 -37.81
C LEU A 29 12.85 22.67 -37.40
N PRO A 30 12.52 23.98 -37.40
CA PRO A 30 13.44 25.00 -36.93
C PRO A 30 13.92 24.70 -35.51
N PRO A 31 15.20 24.93 -35.15
CA PRO A 31 15.75 24.54 -33.85
C PRO A 31 14.94 25.05 -32.64
N GLU A 32 14.34 26.24 -32.75
CA GLU A 32 13.46 26.80 -31.73
C GLU A 32 12.14 26.01 -31.56
N VAL A 33 11.56 25.53 -32.67
CA VAL A 33 10.35 24.68 -32.66
C VAL A 33 10.70 23.29 -32.13
N LEU A 34 11.85 22.72 -32.54
CA LEU A 34 12.34 21.45 -32.00
C LEU A 34 12.57 21.54 -30.48
N ASN A 35 13.21 22.61 -29.99
CA ASN A 35 13.41 22.84 -28.56
C ASN A 35 12.08 22.99 -27.81
N LYS A 36 11.11 23.73 -28.36
CA LYS A 36 9.75 23.84 -27.77
C LYS A 36 9.04 22.49 -27.70
N LEU A 37 9.14 21.68 -28.75
CA LEU A 37 8.56 20.32 -28.77
C LEU A 37 9.26 19.37 -27.78
N LEU A 38 10.59 19.44 -27.66
CA LEU A 38 11.34 18.66 -26.67
C LEU A 38 10.95 19.05 -25.23
N VAL A 39 10.82 20.34 -24.93
CA VAL A 39 10.34 20.81 -23.61
C VAL A 39 8.92 20.34 -23.33
N LEU A 40 7.99 20.46 -24.30
CA LEU A 40 6.61 19.96 -24.15
C LEU A 40 6.57 18.43 -23.93
N LEU A 41 7.40 17.67 -24.66
CA LEU A 41 7.54 16.23 -24.48
C LEU A 41 8.09 15.88 -23.09
N SER A 42 9.13 16.58 -22.61
CA SER A 42 9.68 16.40 -21.27
C SER A 42 8.65 16.72 -20.18
N VAL A 43 7.89 17.81 -20.31
CA VAL A 43 6.80 18.15 -19.38
C VAL A 43 5.69 17.09 -19.42
N GLY A 44 5.33 16.58 -20.60
CA GLY A 44 4.36 15.49 -20.75
C GLY A 44 4.81 14.19 -20.08
N ILE A 45 6.08 13.80 -20.26
CA ILE A 45 6.67 12.61 -19.62
C ILE A 45 6.74 12.78 -18.09
N LEU A 46 7.13 13.95 -17.60
CA LEU A 46 7.17 14.25 -16.16
C LEU A 46 5.76 14.25 -15.54
N ALA A 47 4.77 14.83 -16.21
CA ALA A 47 3.38 14.81 -15.76
C ALA A 47 2.80 13.39 -15.76
N TRP A 48 3.05 12.60 -16.82
CA TRP A 48 2.64 11.20 -16.88
C TRP A 48 3.32 10.35 -15.80
N GLY A 49 4.64 10.52 -15.60
CA GLY A 49 5.38 9.85 -14.54
C GLY A 49 4.88 10.21 -13.14
N TYR A 50 4.57 11.48 -12.90
CA TYR A 50 3.96 11.93 -11.64
C TYR A 50 2.60 11.28 -11.40
N GLN A 51 1.72 11.26 -12.40
CA GLN A 51 0.40 10.62 -12.29
C GLN A 51 0.52 9.09 -12.09
N ALA A 52 1.47 8.43 -12.76
CA ALA A 52 1.71 7.00 -12.61
C ALA A 52 2.18 6.61 -11.20
N ILE A 53 2.80 7.52 -10.43
CA ILE A 53 3.23 7.25 -9.06
C ILE A 53 2.20 7.63 -7.98
N GLN A 54 1.15 8.39 -8.32
CA GLN A 54 0.09 8.69 -7.34
C GLN A 54 -0.86 7.51 -7.16
N PRO A 55 -1.27 7.18 -5.91
CA PRO A 55 -2.43 6.32 -5.70
C PRO A 55 -3.71 7.00 -6.21
N PRO A 56 -4.72 6.24 -6.65
CA PRO A 56 -6.01 6.81 -7.01
C PRO A 56 -6.66 7.49 -5.79
N PRO A 57 -7.47 8.55 -6.00
CA PRO A 57 -8.19 9.21 -4.90
C PRO A 57 -9.02 8.20 -4.08
N PRO A 58 -8.94 8.24 -2.74
CA PRO A 58 -9.63 7.28 -1.88
C PRO A 58 -11.15 7.48 -1.95
N LYS A 59 -11.90 6.38 -2.07
CA LYS A 59 -13.38 6.39 -2.05
C LYS A 59 -13.89 6.49 -0.62
N ILE A 60 -14.25 7.70 -0.20
CA ILE A 60 -14.72 7.99 1.17
C ILE A 60 -16.06 7.27 1.45
N CYS A 61 -16.19 6.61 2.59
CA CYS A 61 -17.42 5.90 2.93
C CYS A 61 -18.55 6.91 3.24
N GLY A 62 -19.67 6.77 2.52
CA GLY A 62 -20.80 7.69 2.54
C GLY A 62 -20.71 8.88 1.56
N SER A 63 -19.65 9.03 0.77
CA SER A 63 -19.63 10.02 -0.31
C SER A 63 -20.36 9.52 -1.56
N LEU A 64 -20.71 10.42 -2.49
CA LEU A 64 -21.23 10.05 -3.81
C LEU A 64 -20.24 9.10 -4.51
N GLY A 65 -20.69 7.90 -4.90
CA GLY A 65 -19.85 6.86 -5.50
C GLY A 65 -18.87 6.15 -4.55
N GLY A 66 -18.93 6.45 -3.25
CA GLY A 66 -18.19 5.76 -2.20
C GLY A 66 -18.91 4.51 -1.66
N PRO A 67 -18.24 3.67 -0.84
CA PRO A 67 -18.90 2.56 -0.14
C PRO A 67 -19.97 3.06 0.85
N PRO A 68 -20.98 2.22 1.18
CA PRO A 68 -21.92 2.54 2.25
C PRO A 68 -21.22 2.55 3.62
N ILE A 69 -21.81 3.27 4.58
CA ILE A 69 -21.42 3.20 5.99
C ILE A 69 -22.30 2.13 6.66
N THR A 70 -21.66 1.16 7.30
CA THR A 70 -22.29 0.04 8.02
C THR A 70 -21.75 -0.13 9.45
N ALA A 71 -20.55 0.39 9.72
CA ALA A 71 -19.90 0.35 11.03
C ALA A 71 -20.43 1.43 11.99
N PRO A 72 -20.41 1.18 13.31
CA PRO A 72 -20.20 2.23 14.30
C PRO A 72 -18.92 3.01 13.96
N ARG A 73 -18.98 4.35 14.02
CA ARG A 73 -17.82 5.23 13.79
C ARG A 73 -17.78 6.36 14.81
N ILE A 74 -16.58 6.69 15.29
CA ILE A 74 -16.32 7.95 15.99
C ILE A 74 -15.81 9.00 15.00
N LYS A 75 -15.82 10.27 15.40
CA LYS A 75 -15.23 11.38 14.62
C LYS A 75 -14.09 12.01 15.41
N LEU A 76 -12.89 11.99 14.83
CA LEU A 76 -11.68 12.57 15.40
C LEU A 76 -11.70 14.10 15.36
N SER A 77 -10.85 14.71 16.19
CA SER A 77 -10.61 16.15 16.29
C SER A 77 -10.22 16.82 14.96
N ASP A 78 -9.52 16.10 14.08
CA ASP A 78 -9.15 16.58 12.73
C ASP A 78 -10.25 16.41 11.67
N GLY A 79 -11.40 15.86 12.06
CA GLY A 79 -12.60 15.70 11.24
C GLY A 79 -12.75 14.34 10.56
N ARG A 80 -11.73 13.48 10.57
CA ARG A 80 -11.81 12.09 10.06
C ARG A 80 -12.74 11.23 10.91
N ASN A 81 -13.37 10.24 10.28
CA ASN A 81 -14.10 9.17 10.95
C ASN A 81 -13.19 7.94 11.16
N LEU A 82 -13.27 7.29 12.33
CA LEU A 82 -12.73 5.94 12.52
C LEU A 82 -13.88 4.94 12.71
N ALA A 83 -13.92 3.92 11.88
CA ALA A 83 -14.84 2.79 12.02
C ALA A 83 -14.29 1.75 13.00
N TYR A 84 -15.14 1.25 13.88
CA TYR A 84 -14.74 0.34 14.96
C TYR A 84 -15.76 -0.78 15.20
N LYS A 85 -15.39 -1.71 16.09
CA LYS A 85 -16.20 -2.84 16.54
C LYS A 85 -15.89 -3.13 18.01
N GLU A 86 -16.91 -3.24 18.86
CA GLU A 86 -16.80 -3.69 20.26
C GLU A 86 -17.10 -5.21 20.31
N GLU A 87 -16.24 -6.03 20.94
CA GLU A 87 -16.39 -7.49 21.10
C GLU A 87 -15.99 -7.96 22.50
N GLY A 88 -16.58 -9.06 22.98
CA GLY A 88 -16.34 -9.61 24.32
C GLY A 88 -17.44 -9.24 25.33
N VAL A 89 -17.08 -9.20 26.62
CA VAL A 89 -18.04 -8.89 27.70
C VAL A 89 -18.46 -7.41 27.68
N PRO A 90 -19.60 -7.02 28.30
CA PRO A 90 -19.99 -5.61 28.40
C PRO A 90 -18.92 -4.70 29.00
N LYS A 91 -18.76 -3.50 28.44
CA LYS A 91 -17.79 -2.47 28.87
C LYS A 91 -18.01 -2.06 30.33
N GLU A 92 -19.25 -2.10 30.77
CA GLU A 92 -19.76 -1.82 32.11
C GLU A 92 -19.62 -3.08 33.01
N GLY A 93 -18.38 -3.57 33.17
CA GLY A 93 -18.07 -4.77 33.95
C GLY A 93 -16.75 -5.43 33.57
N ALA A 94 -16.22 -5.16 32.37
CA ALA A 94 -14.94 -5.69 31.91
C ALA A 94 -13.75 -5.31 32.81
N ASN A 95 -12.96 -6.32 33.19
CA ASN A 95 -11.70 -6.15 33.92
C ASN A 95 -10.62 -5.54 33.03
N TYR A 96 -10.59 -5.95 31.75
CA TYR A 96 -9.57 -5.54 30.78
C TYR A 96 -10.23 -4.93 29.54
N LYS A 97 -9.95 -3.65 29.30
CA LYS A 97 -10.36 -2.92 28.10
C LYS A 97 -9.19 -2.83 27.14
N ILE A 98 -9.28 -3.54 26.02
CA ILE A 98 -8.18 -3.78 25.07
C ILE A 98 -8.46 -3.08 23.74
N VAL A 99 -7.50 -2.33 23.21
CA VAL A 99 -7.53 -1.85 21.81
C VAL A 99 -6.69 -2.79 20.94
N SER A 100 -7.34 -3.44 19.97
CA SER A 100 -6.76 -4.40 19.03
C SER A 100 -6.45 -3.74 17.69
N VAL A 101 -5.16 -3.62 17.35
CA VAL A 101 -4.65 -2.97 16.13
C VAL A 101 -4.31 -4.02 15.06
N HIS A 102 -5.02 -3.99 13.93
CA HIS A 102 -4.89 -4.98 12.87
C HIS A 102 -3.62 -4.79 12.00
N GLY A 103 -3.18 -5.88 11.37
CA GLY A 103 -2.02 -5.93 10.47
C GLY A 103 -2.24 -5.28 9.10
N PHE A 104 -1.31 -5.52 8.18
CA PHE A 104 -1.51 -5.23 6.74
C PHE A 104 -2.55 -6.22 6.18
N ASP A 105 -3.28 -5.81 5.14
CA ASP A 105 -4.40 -6.54 4.54
C ASP A 105 -5.33 -7.20 5.58
N SER A 106 -5.96 -6.34 6.39
CA SER A 106 -6.84 -6.71 7.50
C SER A 106 -7.73 -5.51 7.84
N CYS A 107 -8.75 -5.72 8.67
CA CYS A 107 -9.72 -4.69 9.06
C CYS A 107 -10.12 -4.81 10.55
N ARG A 108 -11.05 -3.97 11.00
CA ARG A 108 -11.69 -4.03 12.33
C ARG A 108 -12.24 -5.42 12.69
N HIS A 109 -12.65 -6.22 11.70
CA HIS A 109 -13.16 -7.58 11.96
C HIS A 109 -12.05 -8.57 12.29
N ASP A 110 -10.77 -8.27 12.02
CA ASP A 110 -9.63 -9.15 12.26
C ASP A 110 -8.98 -8.89 13.63
N THR A 111 -9.85 -8.86 14.65
CA THR A 111 -9.51 -8.71 16.06
C THR A 111 -8.82 -9.95 16.65
N ILE A 112 -8.13 -9.78 17.77
CA ILE A 112 -7.59 -10.89 18.56
C ILE A 112 -8.69 -11.80 19.13
N ALA A 113 -9.91 -11.31 19.33
CA ALA A 113 -11.02 -12.10 19.90
C ALA A 113 -11.36 -13.35 19.08
N LYS A 114 -11.11 -13.33 17.75
CA LYS A 114 -11.25 -14.48 16.84
C LYS A 114 -10.36 -15.68 17.21
N PHE A 115 -9.33 -15.47 18.04
CA PHE A 115 -8.35 -16.48 18.44
C PHE A 115 -8.45 -16.86 19.93
N LEU A 116 -9.45 -16.31 20.64
CA LEU A 116 -9.77 -16.65 22.03
C LEU A 116 -11.06 -17.48 22.05
N SER A 117 -11.21 -18.36 23.04
CA SER A 117 -12.49 -19.04 23.26
C SER A 117 -13.46 -18.11 24.01
N PRO A 118 -14.79 -18.24 23.83
CA PRO A 118 -15.77 -17.43 24.56
C PRO A 118 -15.60 -17.52 26.08
N GLU A 119 -15.30 -18.72 26.59
CA GLU A 119 -15.12 -18.99 28.01
C GLU A 119 -13.93 -18.21 28.58
N LEU A 120 -12.81 -18.13 27.85
CA LEU A 120 -11.64 -17.35 28.25
C LEU A 120 -11.88 -15.83 28.21
N VAL A 121 -12.72 -15.38 27.27
CA VAL A 121 -13.15 -13.97 27.16
C VAL A 121 -14.05 -13.59 28.33
N GLU A 122 -14.95 -14.49 28.76
CA GLU A 122 -15.81 -14.30 29.93
C GLU A 122 -15.06 -14.42 31.26
N GLU A 123 -14.24 -15.47 31.45
CA GLU A 123 -13.45 -15.73 32.66
C GLU A 123 -12.54 -14.55 33.02
N LEU A 124 -11.82 -14.01 32.02
CA LEU A 124 -10.94 -12.86 32.21
C LEU A 124 -11.71 -11.53 32.20
N GLY A 125 -12.97 -11.50 31.78
CA GLY A 125 -13.75 -10.27 31.62
C GLY A 125 -13.15 -9.32 30.59
N LEU A 126 -12.86 -9.83 29.38
CA LEU A 126 -12.24 -9.06 28.30
C LEU A 126 -13.29 -8.29 27.48
N TYR A 127 -13.08 -6.99 27.35
CA TYR A 127 -13.77 -6.14 26.39
C TYR A 127 -12.73 -5.62 25.38
N ILE A 128 -12.97 -5.85 24.09
CA ILE A 128 -12.00 -5.66 23.02
C ILE A 128 -12.60 -4.71 21.98
N VAL A 129 -11.94 -3.58 21.73
CA VAL A 129 -12.25 -2.67 20.63
C VAL A 129 -11.22 -2.88 19.53
N SER A 130 -11.68 -3.22 18.33
CA SER A 130 -10.88 -3.17 17.11
C SER A 130 -11.36 -2.04 16.21
N PHE A 131 -10.45 -1.42 15.46
CA PHE A 131 -10.78 -0.31 14.57
C PHE A 131 -10.06 -0.44 13.23
N ASP A 132 -10.71 0.03 12.18
CA ASP A 132 -10.11 0.14 10.85
C ASP A 132 -9.04 1.24 10.91
N ARG A 133 -7.77 0.91 10.60
CA ARG A 133 -6.72 1.93 10.52
C ARG A 133 -7.04 2.95 9.40
N PRO A 134 -6.59 4.22 9.47
CA PRO A 134 -6.93 5.23 8.47
C PRO A 134 -6.63 4.79 7.04
N GLY A 135 -7.67 4.78 6.19
CA GLY A 135 -7.60 4.29 4.81
C GLY A 135 -7.85 2.78 4.62
N TYR A 136 -8.23 2.06 5.68
CA TYR A 136 -8.76 0.70 5.62
C TYR A 136 -10.27 0.71 5.94
N GLY A 137 -10.99 -0.32 5.46
CA GLY A 137 -12.39 -0.56 5.79
C GLY A 137 -13.28 0.67 5.61
N GLU A 138 -13.87 1.15 6.71
CA GLU A 138 -14.78 2.31 6.72
C GLU A 138 -14.21 3.56 7.44
N SER A 139 -12.91 3.54 7.75
CA SER A 139 -12.16 4.66 8.33
C SER A 139 -11.61 5.59 7.26
N ASP A 140 -11.71 6.90 7.51
CA ASP A 140 -11.22 7.89 6.57
C ASP A 140 -9.69 7.84 6.42
N PRO A 141 -9.16 8.08 5.21
CA PRO A 141 -7.74 8.13 4.95
C PRO A 141 -7.08 9.30 5.69
N ASN A 142 -5.84 9.11 6.15
CA ASN A 142 -5.04 10.19 6.71
C ASN A 142 -3.91 10.59 5.74
N PRO A 143 -4.13 11.52 4.79
CA PRO A 143 -3.07 12.01 3.90
C PRO A 143 -2.01 12.86 4.63
N LYS A 144 -2.27 13.25 5.88
CA LYS A 144 -1.34 13.98 6.77
C LYS A 144 -0.71 13.04 7.81
N ARG A 145 -0.72 11.73 7.60
CA ARG A 145 -0.24 10.72 8.57
C ARG A 145 1.19 11.00 8.99
N THR A 146 1.40 11.12 10.30
CA THR A 146 2.74 11.22 10.90
C THR A 146 3.05 9.95 11.69
N VAL A 147 4.28 9.80 12.19
CA VAL A 147 4.60 8.70 13.11
C VAL A 147 3.71 8.78 14.36
N LYS A 148 3.38 9.99 14.87
CA LYS A 148 2.55 10.18 16.07
C LYS A 148 1.06 9.97 15.82
N SER A 149 0.53 10.28 14.63
CA SER A 149 -0.93 10.40 14.45
C SER A 149 -1.69 9.11 14.82
N MET A 150 -1.17 7.93 14.48
CA MET A 150 -1.81 6.65 14.88
C MET A 150 -1.96 6.46 16.40
N ALA A 151 -1.08 7.04 17.22
CA ALA A 151 -1.20 6.97 18.67
C ALA A 151 -2.29 7.91 19.19
N LEU A 152 -2.45 9.09 18.59
CA LEU A 152 -3.52 10.04 18.92
C LEU A 152 -4.88 9.54 18.43
N ASP A 153 -4.94 8.93 17.24
CA ASP A 153 -6.13 8.25 16.71
C ASP A 153 -6.64 7.16 17.69
N ILE A 154 -5.73 6.43 18.35
CA ILE A 154 -6.04 5.43 19.38
C ILE A 154 -6.44 6.09 20.72
N GLU A 155 -5.81 7.20 21.08
CA GLU A 155 -6.14 7.96 22.30
C GLU A 155 -7.55 8.56 22.23
N GLU A 156 -7.87 9.26 21.14
CA GLU A 156 -9.21 9.81 20.91
C GLU A 156 -10.29 8.72 20.81
N LEU A 157 -9.99 7.57 20.19
CA LEU A 157 -10.88 6.40 20.17
C LEU A 157 -11.17 5.90 21.60
N ALA A 158 -10.13 5.80 22.43
CA ALA A 158 -10.27 5.34 23.79
C ALA A 158 -11.05 6.32 24.70
N ASP A 159 -10.85 7.62 24.51
CA ASP A 159 -11.56 8.66 25.26
C ASP A 159 -13.03 8.78 24.83
N GLN A 160 -13.33 8.79 23.52
CA GLN A 160 -14.71 8.88 23.03
C GLN A 160 -15.55 7.64 23.38
N LEU A 161 -14.96 6.45 23.47
CA LEU A 161 -15.66 5.22 23.86
C LEU A 161 -15.74 4.99 25.38
N GLY A 162 -15.11 5.84 26.20
CA GLY A 162 -15.10 5.71 27.66
C GLY A 162 -14.26 4.52 28.16
N LEU A 163 -13.13 4.24 27.52
CA LEU A 163 -12.28 3.09 27.89
C LEU A 163 -11.48 3.35 29.17
N GLY A 164 -11.24 4.62 29.51
CA GLY A 164 -10.64 5.05 30.78
C GLY A 164 -9.25 5.65 30.63
N SER A 165 -8.66 6.04 31.77
CA SER A 165 -7.33 6.68 31.80
C SER A 165 -6.19 5.75 31.40
N LYS A 166 -6.39 4.43 31.54
CA LYS A 166 -5.40 3.38 31.29
C LYS A 166 -5.93 2.30 30.35
N LEU A 167 -5.11 1.96 29.35
CA LEU A 167 -5.47 1.09 28.22
C LEU A 167 -4.54 -0.11 28.13
N TYR A 168 -5.10 -1.25 27.72
CA TYR A 168 -4.32 -2.37 27.19
C TYR A 168 -4.33 -2.29 25.66
N VAL A 169 -3.19 -2.52 25.01
CA VAL A 169 -3.08 -2.45 23.55
C VAL A 169 -2.43 -3.71 22.98
N VAL A 170 -3.00 -4.25 21.90
CA VAL A 170 -2.47 -5.45 21.24
C VAL A 170 -2.35 -5.18 19.74
N GLY A 171 -1.17 -5.44 19.18
CA GLY A 171 -0.87 -5.15 17.78
C GLY A 171 -0.32 -6.37 17.06
N TYR A 172 -1.02 -6.82 16.01
CA TYR A 172 -0.60 -7.94 15.18
C TYR A 172 0.12 -7.45 13.91
N SER A 173 1.28 -8.04 13.58
CA SER A 173 2.03 -7.72 12.35
C SER A 173 2.31 -6.21 12.24
N MET A 174 1.81 -5.53 11.19
CA MET A 174 1.92 -4.07 11.02
C MET A 174 1.20 -3.28 12.13
N GLY A 175 0.20 -3.86 12.82
CA GLY A 175 -0.36 -3.29 14.04
C GLY A 175 0.66 -3.23 15.19
N GLY A 176 1.62 -4.16 15.22
CA GLY A 176 2.77 -4.10 16.12
C GLY A 176 3.72 -2.93 15.83
N GLU A 177 3.83 -2.47 14.58
CA GLU A 177 4.55 -1.25 14.23
C GLU A 177 3.91 -0.01 14.90
N VAL A 178 2.57 0.06 14.85
CA VAL A 178 1.78 1.13 15.48
C VAL A 178 1.97 1.16 17.01
N LEU A 179 2.11 0.01 17.66
CA LEU A 179 2.33 -0.07 19.10
C LEU A 179 3.64 0.62 19.55
N TRP A 180 4.68 0.67 18.72
CA TRP A 180 5.89 1.46 19.03
C TRP A 180 5.62 2.97 19.04
N SER A 181 4.67 3.45 18.22
CA SER A 181 4.21 4.84 18.27
C SER A 181 3.39 5.11 19.53
N VAL A 182 2.47 4.20 19.87
CA VAL A 182 1.67 4.27 21.10
C VAL A 182 2.55 4.35 22.35
N LEU A 183 3.52 3.44 22.48
CA LEU A 183 4.50 3.41 23.58
C LEU A 183 5.42 4.65 23.61
N LYS A 184 5.69 5.29 22.47
CA LYS A 184 6.52 6.50 22.40
C LYS A 184 5.76 7.78 22.74
N TYR A 185 4.51 7.92 22.30
CA TYR A 185 3.79 9.19 22.32
C TYR A 185 2.64 9.28 23.32
N ILE A 186 2.06 8.15 23.73
CA ILE A 186 1.04 8.10 24.79
C ILE A 186 1.37 7.10 25.93
N PRO A 187 2.64 6.86 26.34
CA PRO A 187 2.96 5.86 27.36
C PRO A 187 2.21 6.08 28.68
N HIS A 188 1.90 7.33 29.01
CA HIS A 188 1.12 7.70 30.19
C HIS A 188 -0.31 7.09 30.19
N ARG A 189 -0.88 6.77 29.02
CA ARG A 189 -2.18 6.08 28.85
C ARG A 189 -2.09 4.55 28.93
N ILE A 190 -0.91 3.95 28.91
CA ILE A 190 -0.79 2.49 28.79
C ILE A 190 -0.68 1.82 30.15
N ALA A 191 -1.37 0.68 30.29
CA ALA A 191 -1.23 -0.29 31.38
C ALA A 191 -0.46 -1.54 30.92
N GLY A 192 -0.68 -1.99 29.68
CA GLY A 192 0.07 -3.09 29.06
C GLY A 192 0.02 -3.04 27.54
N ALA A 193 1.05 -3.58 26.89
CA ALA A 193 1.16 -3.67 25.44
C ALA A 193 1.67 -5.05 25.01
N ALA A 194 1.01 -5.68 24.04
CA ALA A 194 1.46 -6.95 23.46
C ALA A 194 1.65 -6.83 21.94
N LEU A 195 2.86 -7.13 21.46
CA LEU A 195 3.21 -7.10 20.05
C LEU A 195 3.28 -8.53 19.51
N LEU A 196 2.32 -8.90 18.66
CA LEU A 196 2.16 -10.25 18.13
C LEU A 196 2.76 -10.34 16.73
N ALA A 197 3.90 -11.03 16.60
CA ALA A 197 4.70 -11.13 15.37
C ALA A 197 4.90 -9.76 14.66
N PRO A 198 5.42 -8.73 15.35
CA PRO A 198 5.45 -7.36 14.83
C PRO A 198 6.34 -7.20 13.60
N VAL A 199 5.94 -6.33 12.68
CA VAL A 199 6.84 -5.83 11.62
C VAL A 199 7.94 -4.99 12.28
N ALA A 200 9.20 -5.27 11.92
CA ALA A 200 10.38 -4.58 12.43
C ALA A 200 10.99 -3.64 11.38
N ASN A 201 11.56 -2.51 11.82
CA ASN A 201 12.22 -1.57 10.92
C ASN A 201 13.75 -1.79 10.94
N TYR A 202 14.31 -2.20 9.80
CA TYR A 202 15.73 -2.53 9.64
C TYR A 202 16.70 -1.33 9.81
N TRP A 203 16.18 -0.10 9.92
CA TRP A 203 16.95 1.12 10.13
C TRP A 203 16.75 1.74 11.54
N TRP A 204 16.16 1.00 12.50
CA TRP A 204 16.10 1.46 13.89
C TRP A 204 17.51 1.57 14.50
N THR A 205 17.89 2.79 14.88
CA THR A 205 19.21 3.13 15.46
C THR A 205 19.50 2.49 16.82
N GLY A 206 18.48 1.94 17.50
CA GLY A 206 18.63 1.20 18.75
C GLY A 206 19.04 -0.27 18.60
N PHE A 207 19.12 -0.80 17.37
CA PHE A 207 19.50 -2.20 17.12
C PHE A 207 20.90 -2.31 16.49
N PRO A 208 21.71 -3.32 16.85
CA PRO A 208 23.02 -3.54 16.26
C PRO A 208 22.94 -3.69 14.73
N ALA A 209 23.63 -2.82 14.00
CA ALA A 209 23.52 -2.72 12.54
C ALA A 209 23.91 -4.01 11.79
N ASN A 210 24.74 -4.87 12.38
CA ASN A 210 25.03 -6.21 11.86
C ASN A 210 23.79 -7.13 11.92
N LEU A 211 23.07 -7.15 13.05
CA LEU A 211 21.86 -7.95 13.22
C LEU A 211 20.73 -7.44 12.32
N SER A 212 20.52 -6.11 12.24
CA SER A 212 19.52 -5.52 11.35
C SER A 212 19.81 -5.85 9.87
N LYS A 213 21.10 -5.84 9.46
CA LYS A 213 21.54 -6.20 8.11
C LYS A 213 21.44 -7.71 7.82
N GLU A 214 21.61 -8.56 8.82
CA GLU A 214 21.39 -10.01 8.71
C GLU A 214 19.89 -10.32 8.58
N ALA A 215 19.05 -9.74 9.44
CA ALA A 215 17.60 -9.88 9.40
C ALA A 215 17.01 -9.36 8.07
N TYR A 216 17.47 -8.21 7.59
CA TYR A 216 17.08 -7.68 6.27
C TYR A 216 17.39 -8.66 5.14
N LYS A 217 18.58 -9.29 5.17
CA LYS A 217 19.04 -10.27 4.17
C LYS A 217 18.29 -11.61 4.20
N LYS A 218 17.55 -11.91 5.28
CA LYS A 218 16.71 -13.13 5.38
C LYS A 218 15.37 -13.00 4.65
N GLN A 219 14.97 -11.79 4.25
CA GLN A 219 13.80 -11.56 3.40
C GLN A 219 14.06 -12.01 1.95
N LEU A 220 12.99 -12.30 1.20
CA LEU A 220 13.08 -12.52 -0.25
C LEU A 220 13.60 -11.26 -0.97
N TRP A 221 14.21 -11.44 -2.14
CA TRP A 221 14.88 -10.36 -2.87
C TRP A 221 13.93 -9.20 -3.25
N ASN A 222 12.70 -9.53 -3.66
CA ASN A 222 11.65 -8.54 -3.95
C ASN A 222 11.20 -7.77 -2.70
N ASP A 223 11.20 -8.41 -1.52
CA ASP A 223 10.88 -7.75 -0.25
C ASP A 223 12.00 -6.84 0.22
N GLN A 224 13.27 -7.24 0.06
CA GLN A 224 14.42 -6.36 0.29
C GLN A 224 14.30 -5.08 -0.56
N LEU A 225 14.03 -5.22 -1.86
CA LEU A 225 13.84 -4.06 -2.75
C LEU A 225 12.60 -3.23 -2.38
N ALA A 226 11.45 -3.84 -2.10
CA ALA A 226 10.22 -3.11 -1.76
C ALA A 226 10.33 -2.34 -0.43
N VAL A 227 10.95 -2.94 0.59
CA VAL A 227 11.21 -2.30 1.89
C VAL A 227 12.30 -1.23 1.76
N GLY A 228 13.30 -1.44 0.89
CA GLY A 228 14.28 -0.42 0.51
C GLY A 228 13.64 0.80 -0.17
N VAL A 229 12.71 0.59 -1.11
CA VAL A 229 11.95 1.68 -1.75
C VAL A 229 11.08 2.41 -0.73
N ALA A 230 10.37 1.69 0.15
CA ALA A 230 9.55 2.30 1.20
C ALA A 230 10.37 3.16 2.18
N HIS A 231 11.66 2.86 2.37
CA HIS A 231 12.57 3.63 3.22
C HIS A 231 13.22 4.83 2.49
N TYR A 232 13.87 4.60 1.35
CA TYR A 232 14.66 5.63 0.66
C TYR A 232 13.86 6.50 -0.33
N ALA A 233 12.76 5.98 -0.87
CA ALA A 233 11.91 6.65 -1.86
C ALA A 233 10.40 6.41 -1.59
N PRO A 234 9.87 6.76 -0.40
CA PRO A 234 8.51 6.39 0.02
C PRO A 234 7.40 6.84 -0.94
N TRP A 235 7.61 7.91 -1.72
CA TRP A 235 6.68 8.37 -2.77
C TRP A 235 6.52 7.39 -3.93
N LEU A 236 7.43 6.42 -4.11
CA LEU A 236 7.32 5.34 -5.09
C LEU A 236 6.66 4.07 -4.52
N THR A 237 6.31 4.02 -3.23
CA THR A 237 5.80 2.80 -2.58
C THR A 237 4.51 2.27 -3.22
N TYR A 238 3.60 3.17 -3.61
CA TYR A 238 2.38 2.79 -4.34
C TYR A 238 2.74 2.19 -5.70
N TRP A 239 3.49 2.94 -6.52
CA TRP A 239 3.92 2.54 -7.86
C TRP A 239 4.61 1.18 -7.85
N TRP A 240 5.65 1.02 -7.01
CA TRP A 240 6.43 -0.21 -6.91
C TRP A 240 5.56 -1.44 -6.68
N ASN A 241 4.55 -1.33 -5.82
CA ASN A 241 3.70 -2.46 -5.46
C ASN A 241 2.53 -2.73 -6.42
N THR A 242 2.27 -1.84 -7.39
CA THR A 242 1.26 -2.03 -8.44
C THR A 242 1.82 -2.46 -9.80
N GLN A 243 3.15 -2.57 -9.95
CA GLN A 243 3.75 -2.98 -11.21
C GLN A 243 3.57 -4.48 -11.51
N LYS A 244 3.48 -4.82 -12.80
CA LYS A 244 3.30 -6.21 -13.29
C LYS A 244 4.55 -6.83 -13.92
N TRP A 245 5.61 -6.04 -14.12
CA TRP A 245 6.87 -6.47 -14.76
C TRP A 245 7.91 -7.09 -13.80
N PHE A 246 7.66 -7.02 -12.49
CA PHE A 246 8.46 -7.63 -11.44
C PHE A 246 7.55 -7.94 -10.24
N SER A 247 7.99 -8.80 -9.32
CA SER A 247 7.25 -9.06 -8.08
C SER A 247 7.24 -7.85 -7.16
N SER A 248 6.06 -7.41 -6.74
CA SER A 248 5.86 -6.46 -5.64
C SER A 248 6.30 -7.06 -4.30
N CYS A 249 6.10 -6.35 -3.18
CA CYS A 249 6.26 -6.97 -1.85
C CYS A 249 5.41 -8.23 -1.74
N SER A 250 5.99 -9.31 -1.22
CA SER A 250 5.34 -10.62 -1.07
C SER A 250 4.06 -10.58 -0.25
N ALA A 251 3.94 -9.64 0.70
CA ALA A 251 2.71 -9.40 1.46
C ALA A 251 1.57 -8.81 0.60
N VAL A 252 1.90 -8.01 -0.43
CA VAL A 252 0.95 -7.47 -1.42
C VAL A 252 0.64 -8.51 -2.50
N ALA A 253 1.63 -9.31 -2.89
CA ALA A 253 1.47 -10.40 -3.86
C ALA A 253 0.85 -11.69 -3.28
N HIS A 254 0.52 -11.72 -1.98
CA HIS A 254 0.12 -12.91 -1.21
C HIS A 254 1.04 -14.13 -1.45
N ASN A 255 2.33 -13.89 -1.70
CA ASN A 255 3.31 -14.90 -2.09
C ASN A 255 3.59 -15.86 -0.91
N PRO A 256 3.25 -17.15 -1.01
CA PRO A 256 3.42 -18.11 0.09
C PRO A 256 4.89 -18.45 0.39
N GLY A 257 5.85 -17.95 -0.40
CA GLY A 257 7.29 -18.10 -0.15
C GLY A 257 7.82 -17.35 1.07
N VAL A 258 7.02 -16.49 1.73
CA VAL A 258 7.40 -15.83 3.00
C VAL A 258 7.26 -16.75 4.22
N PHE A 259 6.49 -17.83 4.08
CA PHE A 259 6.16 -18.77 5.15
C PHE A 259 7.16 -19.93 5.17
N SER A 260 7.50 -20.44 6.36
CA SER A 260 8.27 -21.70 6.44
C SER A 260 7.43 -22.87 5.90
N THR A 261 8.06 -24.01 5.60
CA THR A 261 7.35 -25.20 5.10
C THR A 261 6.16 -25.60 5.98
N LYS A 262 6.34 -25.55 7.32
CA LYS A 262 5.28 -25.85 8.29
C LYS A 262 4.17 -24.79 8.30
N ASP A 263 4.54 -23.51 8.23
CA ASP A 263 3.55 -22.42 8.18
C ASP A 263 2.72 -22.51 6.88
N ARG A 264 3.33 -22.94 5.77
CA ARG A 264 2.64 -23.20 4.49
C ARG A 264 1.62 -24.33 4.60
N GLU A 265 1.91 -25.38 5.34
CA GLU A 265 0.96 -26.47 5.61
C GLU A 265 -0.26 -25.95 6.40
N LEU A 266 -0.05 -25.03 7.34
CA LEU A 266 -1.12 -24.41 8.15
C LEU A 266 -1.96 -23.40 7.35
N VAL A 267 -1.36 -22.40 6.69
CA VAL A 267 -2.14 -21.35 5.99
C VAL A 267 -2.87 -21.85 4.74
N MET A 268 -2.52 -23.04 4.23
CA MET A 268 -3.24 -23.68 3.14
C MET A 268 -4.47 -24.47 3.61
N MET A 269 -4.69 -24.64 4.93
CA MET A 269 -5.85 -25.36 5.45
C MET A 269 -7.19 -24.64 5.12
N PRO A 270 -8.29 -25.39 4.86
CA PRO A 270 -9.54 -24.79 4.36
C PRO A 270 -10.13 -23.68 5.22
N HIS A 271 -9.99 -23.77 6.55
CA HIS A 271 -10.50 -22.75 7.47
C HIS A 271 -9.82 -21.38 7.28
N TRP A 272 -8.54 -21.36 6.91
CA TRP A 272 -7.78 -20.11 6.66
C TRP A 272 -8.10 -19.50 5.29
N GLN A 273 -8.47 -20.33 4.31
CA GLN A 273 -8.89 -19.89 2.97
C GLN A 273 -10.32 -19.33 2.91
N SER A 274 -11.07 -19.31 4.02
CA SER A 274 -12.46 -18.87 4.10
C SER A 274 -12.70 -17.39 3.75
N ARG A 275 -11.66 -16.55 3.72
CA ARG A 275 -11.74 -15.09 3.48
C ARG A 275 -12.18 -14.63 2.07
N LYS A 276 -12.52 -15.55 1.16
CA LYS A 276 -12.93 -15.24 -0.23
C LYS A 276 -14.19 -14.37 -0.36
N THR A 277 -14.96 -14.17 0.71
CA THR A 277 -16.19 -13.36 0.73
C THR A 277 -15.99 -11.86 0.99
N TYR A 278 -14.79 -11.41 1.39
CA TYR A 278 -14.52 -10.00 1.74
C TYR A 278 -13.46 -9.32 0.85
N VAL A 279 -12.77 -10.07 0.00
CA VAL A 279 -11.80 -9.51 -0.95
C VAL A 279 -12.54 -9.01 -2.18
N VAL A 280 -12.53 -7.70 -2.41
CA VAL A 280 -13.00 -7.11 -3.66
C VAL A 280 -12.08 -7.58 -4.81
N PRO A 281 -12.61 -8.09 -5.94
CA PRO A 281 -11.78 -8.45 -7.08
C PRO A 281 -10.95 -7.26 -7.60
N THR A 282 -9.67 -7.51 -7.86
CA THR A 282 -8.65 -6.55 -8.32
C THR A 282 -8.80 -6.17 -9.79
#